data_AF-A0A6P0Z1L2-F1
#
_entry.id   AF-A0A6P0Z1L2-F1
#
_cell.length_a   1.000
_cell.length_b   1.000
_cell.length_c   1.000
_cell.angle_alpha   90.00
_cell.angle_beta   90.00
_cell.angle_gamma   90.00
#
_symmetry.space_group_name_H-M   'P 1'
#
loop_
_entity.id
_entity.type
_entity.pdbx_description
1 polymer ?
#
loop_
_entity_poly.entity_id
_entity_poly.type
_entity_poly.pdbx_seq_one_letter_code
_entity_poly.pdbx_strand_id
1 'polypeptide(L)' 'MGTYRFSEQAVHDLDEICASRAAAAGEAHTAIDRAIAQLPPDYAQVIRDLDLAGKSVDEVASAMGRSKGAVHMLRARA' A
#
# COMPACT_ATOMS: atom_id res chain seq x y z
N MET A 1 -19.71 -25.58 30.50
CA MET A 1 -20.23 -24.47 29.69
C MET A 1 -19.59 -23.19 30.23
N GLY A 2 -18.41 -22.84 29.73
CA GLY A 2 -17.61 -21.72 30.23
C GLY A 2 -17.58 -20.60 29.20
N THR A 3 -18.18 -19.46 29.52
CA THR A 3 -18.17 -18.26 28.66
C THR A 3 -16.83 -17.55 28.82
N TYR A 4 -16.00 -17.58 27.78
CA TYR A 4 -14.78 -16.77 27.68
C TYR A 4 -15.19 -15.29 27.61
N ARG A 5 -15.05 -14.59 28.74
CA ARG A 5 -15.25 -13.15 28.83
C ARG A 5 -13.91 -12.49 28.49
N PHE A 6 -13.68 -12.18 27.21
CA PHE A 6 -12.59 -11.31 26.81
C PHE A 6 -12.85 -9.93 27.45
N SER A 7 -12.03 -9.56 28.43
CA SER A 7 -12.09 -8.26 29.09
C SER A 7 -11.57 -7.17 28.14
N GLU A 8 -12.19 -5.99 28.18
CA GLU A 8 -11.78 -4.78 27.44
C GLU A 8 -10.32 -4.35 27.71
N GLN A 9 -9.67 -4.94 28.70
CA GLN A 9 -8.25 -4.73 28.98
C GLN A 9 -7.33 -5.26 27.87
N ALA A 10 -7.72 -6.35 27.18
CA ALA A 10 -6.91 -6.94 26.13
C ALA A 10 -6.73 -6.01 24.93
N VAL A 11 -7.70 -5.13 24.63
CA VAL A 11 -7.59 -4.22 23.49
C VAL A 11 -6.66 -3.03 23.73
N HIS A 12 -6.42 -2.64 24.99
CA HIS A 12 -5.49 -1.57 25.34
C HIS A 12 -4.03 -2.07 25.36
N ASP A 13 -3.81 -3.32 25.76
CA ASP A 13 -2.49 -3.97 25.73
C ASP A 13 -2.07 -4.37 24.29
N LEU A 14 -3.03 -4.51 23.38
CA LEU A 14 -2.75 -4.73 21.95
C LEU A 14 -2.15 -3.48 21.27
N ASP A 15 -2.54 -2.29 21.71
CA ASP A 15 -1.97 -1.00 21.27
C ASP A 15 -0.48 -0.89 21.68
N GLU A 16 -0.13 -1.58 22.77
CA GLU A 16 1.22 -1.70 23.30
C GLU A 16 2.05 -2.86 22.68
N ILE A 17 1.60 -3.50 21.59
CA ILE A 17 2.35 -4.59 20.89
C ILE A 17 3.52 -4.07 20.03
N CYS A 18 4.34 -3.27 20.69
CA CYS A 18 5.66 -2.81 20.32
C CYS A 18 5.62 -1.58 19.40
N ALA A 19 5.83 -0.42 20.03
CA ALA A 19 6.15 0.84 19.36
C ALA A 19 7.26 0.69 18.29
N SER A 20 8.18 -0.27 18.47
CA SER A 20 9.19 -0.63 17.46
C SER A 20 8.57 -1.20 16.17
N ARG A 21 7.52 -2.03 16.26
CA ARG A 21 6.81 -2.54 15.08
C ARG A 21 6.00 -1.45 14.39
N ALA A 22 5.35 -0.58 15.16
CA ALA A 22 4.63 0.57 14.62
C ALA A 22 5.60 1.56 13.94
N ALA A 23 6.74 1.85 14.57
CA ALA A 23 7.81 2.66 13.99
C ALA A 23 8.37 2.04 12.71
N ALA A 24 8.70 0.74 12.72
CA ALA A 24 9.20 0.03 11.55
C ALA A 24 8.19 0.01 10.39
N ALA A 25 6.89 -0.15 10.68
CA ALA A 25 5.85 -0.04 9.67
C ALA A 25 5.74 1.37 9.10
N GLY A 26 5.83 2.41 9.94
CA GLY A 26 5.86 3.80 9.51
C GLY A 26 7.11 4.16 8.68
N GLU A 27 8.26 3.62 9.06
CA GLU A 27 9.52 3.74 8.31
C GLU A 27 9.42 3.07 6.95
N ALA A 28 8.85 1.86 6.88
CA ALA A 28 8.64 1.14 5.62
C ALA A 28 7.70 1.91 4.69
N HIS A 29 6.58 2.42 5.21
CA HIS A 29 5.65 3.25 4.43
C HIS A 29 6.36 4.50 3.88
N THR A 30 7.12 5.19 4.73
CA THR A 30 7.89 6.38 4.34
C THR A 30 8.95 6.05 3.27
N ALA A 31 9.63 4.91 3.38
CA ALA A 31 10.62 4.46 2.41
C ALA A 31 9.98 4.17 1.05
N ILE A 32 8.83 3.49 1.02
CA ILE A 32 8.07 3.21 -0.20
C ILE A 32 7.60 4.51 -0.85
N ASP A 33 7.00 5.42 -0.09
CA ASP A 33 6.55 6.71 -0.62
C ASP A 33 7.70 7.55 -1.20
N ARG A 34 8.85 7.57 -0.53
CA ARG A 34 10.06 8.24 -1.04
C ARG A 34 10.62 7.59 -2.29
N ALA A 35 10.57 6.27 -2.40
CA ALA A 35 11.00 5.56 -3.61
C ALA A 35 10.08 5.91 -4.78
N ILE A 36 8.76 5.86 -4.56
CA ILE A 36 7.76 6.22 -5.58
C ILE A 36 7.88 7.69 -5.99
N ALA A 37 8.17 8.60 -5.05
CA ALA A 37 8.34 10.02 -5.35
C ALA A 37 9.56 10.34 -6.22
N GLN A 38 10.54 9.43 -6.30
CA GLN A 38 11.71 9.57 -7.19
C GLN A 38 11.48 8.99 -8.59
N LEU A 39 10.39 8.25 -8.79
CA LEU A 39 10.04 7.74 -10.10
C LEU A 39 9.48 8.87 -10.99
N PRO A 40 9.71 8.79 -12.31
CA PRO A 40 8.94 9.57 -13.29
C PRO A 40 7.43 9.50 -13.00
N PRO A 41 6.67 10.60 -13.21
CA PRO A 41 5.28 10.71 -12.78
C PRO A 41 4.38 9.59 -13.31
N ASP A 42 4.60 9.16 -14.55
CA ASP A 42 3.85 8.08 -15.18
C ASP A 42 4.07 6.72 -14.51
N TYR A 43 5.30 6.44 -14.06
CA TYR A 43 5.61 5.20 -13.35
C TYR A 43 5.03 5.22 -11.93
N ALA A 44 5.19 6.36 -11.24
CA ALA A 44 4.63 6.54 -9.90
C ALA A 44 3.10 6.35 -9.88
N GLN A 45 2.41 6.92 -10.88
CA GLN A 45 0.96 6.80 -10.98
C GLN A 45 0.52 5.35 -11.18
N VAL A 46 1.20 4.59 -12.05
CA VAL A 46 0.89 3.18 -12.31
C VAL A 46 1.07 2.33 -11.05
N ILE A 47 2.18 2.49 -10.32
CA ILE A 47 2.45 1.76 -9.08
C ILE A 47 1.41 2.11 -8.01
N ARG A 48 1.07 3.40 -7.84
CA ARG A 48 0.06 3.82 -6.86
C ARG A 48 -1.32 3.24 -7.17
N ASP A 49 -1.73 3.27 -8.44
CA ASP A 49 -3.07 2.84 -8.82
C ASP A 49 -3.23 1.32 -8.88
N LEU A 50 -2.25 0.59 -9.43
CA LEU A 50 -2.32 -0.87 -9.53
C LEU A 50 -1.91 -1.57 -8.25
N ASP A 51 -0.72 -1.28 -7.74
CA ASP A 51 -0.10 -2.08 -6.68
C ASP A 51 -0.56 -1.63 -5.28
N LEU A 52 -0.78 -0.33 -5.07
CA LEU A 52 -1.20 0.19 -3.76
C LEU A 52 -2.72 0.35 -3.64
N ALA A 53 -3.39 0.89 -4.67
CA ALA A 53 -4.84 1.09 -4.65
C ALA A 53 -5.64 -0.12 -5.16
N GLY A 54 -4.98 -1.11 -5.77
CA GLY A 54 -5.61 -2.36 -6.23
C GLY A 54 -6.57 -2.19 -7.41
N LYS A 55 -6.46 -1.10 -8.18
CA LYS A 55 -7.30 -0.88 -9.37
C LYS A 55 -6.96 -1.90 -10.46
N SER A 56 -7.90 -2.13 -11.36
CA SER A 56 -7.64 -2.96 -12.55
C SER A 56 -6.80 -2.20 -13.58
N VAL A 57 -6.07 -2.94 -14.40
CA VAL A 57 -5.28 -2.38 -15.52
C VAL A 57 -6.15 -1.59 -16.49
N ASP A 58 -7.41 -1.98 -16.64
CA ASP A 58 -8.37 -1.34 -17.54
C ASP A 58 -8.76 0.05 -17.05
N GLU A 59 -9.00 0.19 -15.75
CA GLU A 59 -9.30 1.47 -15.11
C GLU A 59 -8.10 2.41 -15.17
N VAL A 60 -6.90 1.89 -14.89
CA VAL A 60 -5.66 2.69 -14.93
C VAL A 60 -5.33 3.13 -16.35
N ALA A 61 -5.46 2.23 -17.33
CA ALA A 61 -5.28 2.55 -18.75
C ALA A 61 -6.23 3.67 -19.20
N SER A 62 -7.50 3.56 -18.81
CA SER A 62 -8.51 4.57 -19.11
C SER A 62 -8.21 5.91 -18.44
N ALA A 63 -7.83 5.90 -17.16
CA ALA A 63 -7.49 7.11 -16.40
C ALA A 63 -6.25 7.83 -16.95
N MET A 64 -5.27 7.09 -17.46
CA MET A 64 -4.05 7.64 -18.05
C MET A 64 -4.18 7.97 -19.54
N GLY A 65 -5.29 7.63 -20.20
CA GLY A 65 -5.44 7.75 -21.65
C GLY A 65 -4.44 6.90 -22.44
N ARG A 66 -4.03 5.74 -21.91
CA ARG A 66 -3.04 4.83 -22.51
C ARG A 66 -3.65 3.46 -22.80
N SER A 67 -2.96 2.66 -23.61
CA SER A 67 -3.35 1.27 -23.82
C SER A 67 -2.97 0.39 -22.61
N LYS A 68 -3.69 -0.71 -22.40
CA LYS A 68 -3.38 -1.70 -21.34
C LYS A 68 -1.95 -2.22 -21.46
N GLY A 69 -1.49 -2.50 -22.69
CA GLY A 69 -0.12 -2.92 -22.96
C GLY A 69 0.93 -1.87 -22.56
N ALA A 70 0.64 -0.58 -22.80
CA ALA A 70 1.52 0.49 -22.34
C ALA A 70 1.59 0.55 -20.80
N VAL A 71 0.45 0.39 -20.09
CA VAL A 71 0.45 0.32 -18.62
C VAL A 71 1.28 -0.86 -18.10
N HIS A 72 1.16 -2.05 -18.72
CA HIS A 72 2.01 -3.19 -18.36
C HIS A 72 3.50 -2.92 -18.59
N MET A 73 3.86 -2.26 -19.70
CA MET A 73 5.25 -1.87 -19.95
C MET A 73 5.78 -0.83 -18.96
N LEU A 74 4.95 0.15 -18.58
CA LEU A 74 5.30 1.14 -17.56
C LEU A 74 5.54 0.45 -16.21
N ARG A 75 4.67 -0.48 -15.81
CA ARG A 75 4.80 -1.24 -14.56
C ARG A 75 6.03 -2.14 -14.53
N ALA A 76 6.36 -2.83 -15.61
CA ALA A 76 7.50 -3.74 -15.66
C ALA A 76 8.87 -3.02 -15.59
N ARG A 77 8.88 -1.71 -15.84
CA ARG A 77 10.09 -0.87 -15.85
C ARG A 77 10.25 -0.03 -14.58
N ALA A 78 9.16 0.18 -13.84
CA ALA A 78 9.13 0.86 -12.56
C ALA A 78 9.68 -0.05 -11.45
#